data_AF-A0A2V6UD80-F1
#
_entry.id   AF-A0A2V6UD80-F1
#
_cell.length_a   1.000
_cell.length_b   1.000
_cell.length_c   1.000
_cell.angle_alpha   90.00
_cell.angle_beta   90.00
_cell.angle_gamma   90.00
#
_symmetry.space_group_name_H-M   'P 1'
#
loop_
_entity.id
_entity.type
_entity.pdbx_description
1 polymer ?
#
loop_
_entity_poly.entity_id
_entity_poly.type
_entity_poly.pdbx_seq_one_letter_code
_entity_poly.pdbx_strand_id
1 'polypeptide(L)'
;MTGLPSIALRAHGGMPPSACVEQAVAAERAGLSTLWFAENPFTRGVWPAMAACAVATRRLRIGVGVFNPYNRHPTLMAMEMAAFDELSAGRAVLGIGAGIGTKVRKMQLATDRPIAAVRDAMTIARRLLRGEDVSYTGKVFSVDGVRLEFPLRRTDMPILMAAMGEQALRLCAEVADGLMISNMCPPAYTRRAVGIMREAAARAGRPAPREVVQYVPCAVRDDASIPGSSRA
;
A
#
# COMPACT_ATOMS: atom_id res chain seq x y z
N MET A 1 26.78 -3.24 2.19
CA MET A 1 26.22 -3.03 0.82
C MET A 1 25.01 -2.08 0.88
N THR A 2 25.16 -0.86 1.37
CA THR A 2 24.06 0.11 1.55
C THR A 2 24.05 1.11 0.40
N GLY A 3 23.11 0.97 -0.53
CA GLY A 3 22.96 1.91 -1.65
C GLY A 3 21.96 1.47 -2.74
N LEU A 4 21.66 0.18 -2.86
CA LEU A 4 20.67 -0.31 -3.82
C LEU A 4 19.26 -0.31 -3.21
N PRO A 5 18.21 0.01 -4.01
CA PRO A 5 16.83 -0.10 -3.56
C PRO A 5 16.48 -1.56 -3.26
N SER A 6 15.61 -1.79 -2.29
CA SER A 6 15.02 -3.11 -2.09
C SER A 6 14.10 -3.46 -3.25
N ILE A 7 14.16 -4.70 -3.74
CA ILE A 7 13.31 -5.18 -4.82
C ILE A 7 12.09 -5.89 -4.22
N ALA A 8 10.91 -5.61 -4.79
CA ALA A 8 9.62 -6.17 -4.38
C ALA A 8 8.85 -6.71 -5.60
N LEU A 9 7.89 -7.61 -5.36
CA LEU A 9 6.93 -8.07 -6.38
C LEU A 9 5.56 -7.44 -6.15
N ARG A 10 4.78 -7.36 -7.23
CA ARG A 10 3.38 -6.94 -7.20
C ARG A 10 2.49 -8.06 -7.72
N ALA A 11 1.60 -8.55 -6.87
CA ALA A 11 0.48 -9.42 -7.23
C ALA A 11 -0.80 -8.59 -7.48
N HIS A 12 -1.75 -9.16 -8.22
CA HIS A 12 -3.04 -8.52 -8.51
C HIS A 12 -4.16 -9.55 -8.71
N GLY A 13 -5.41 -9.13 -8.61
CA GLY A 13 -6.59 -10.01 -8.71
C GLY A 13 -6.82 -10.70 -10.07
N GLY A 14 -5.93 -10.50 -11.04
CA GLY A 14 -5.90 -11.28 -12.29
C GLY A 14 -5.25 -12.65 -12.09
N MET A 15 -4.45 -12.81 -11.04
CA MET A 15 -3.77 -14.04 -10.68
C MET A 15 -4.63 -14.92 -9.77
N PRO A 16 -4.63 -16.25 -9.93
CA PRO A 16 -5.23 -17.14 -8.95
C PRO A 16 -4.43 -17.09 -7.63
N PRO A 17 -5.09 -17.27 -6.46
CA PRO A 17 -4.40 -17.25 -5.16
C PRO A 17 -3.21 -18.23 -5.06
N SER A 18 -3.29 -19.41 -5.68
CA SER A 18 -2.20 -20.38 -5.72
C SER A 18 -0.94 -19.82 -6.39
N ALA A 19 -1.09 -19.14 -7.54
CA ALA A 19 0.04 -18.49 -8.21
C ALA A 19 0.64 -17.35 -7.37
N CYS A 20 -0.17 -16.63 -6.61
CA CYS A 20 0.35 -15.63 -5.66
C CYS A 20 1.21 -16.29 -4.58
N VAL A 21 0.82 -17.45 -4.07
CA VAL A 21 1.60 -18.22 -3.07
C VAL A 21 2.92 -18.69 -3.66
N GLU A 22 2.91 -19.26 -4.87
CA GLU A 22 4.12 -19.66 -5.58
C GLU A 22 5.09 -18.48 -5.74
N GLN A 23 4.58 -17.32 -6.16
CA GLN A 23 5.37 -16.10 -6.26
C GLN A 23 5.89 -15.60 -4.91
N ALA A 24 5.10 -15.69 -3.84
CA ALA A 24 5.54 -15.29 -2.50
C ALA A 24 6.72 -16.14 -2.02
N VAL A 25 6.62 -17.47 -2.17
CA VAL A 25 7.70 -18.40 -1.79
C VAL A 25 8.95 -18.14 -2.63
N ALA A 26 8.80 -17.95 -3.94
CA ALA A 26 9.92 -17.63 -4.83
C ALA A 26 10.58 -16.29 -4.47
N ALA A 27 9.79 -15.25 -4.22
CA ALA A 27 10.27 -13.93 -3.81
C ALA A 27 11.04 -13.98 -2.50
N GLU A 28 10.53 -14.70 -1.50
CA GLU A 28 11.21 -14.87 -0.22
C GLU A 28 12.55 -15.61 -0.36
N ARG A 29 12.59 -16.67 -1.18
CA ARG A 29 13.83 -17.42 -1.46
C ARG A 29 14.87 -16.57 -2.18
N ALA A 30 14.42 -15.70 -3.08
CA ALA A 30 15.27 -14.77 -3.83
C ALA A 30 15.64 -13.51 -3.02
N GLY A 31 15.19 -13.37 -1.76
CA GLY A 31 15.56 -12.27 -0.88
C GLY A 31 14.85 -10.94 -1.19
N LEU A 32 13.70 -10.98 -1.87
CA LEU A 32 12.89 -9.79 -2.11
C LEU A 32 12.25 -9.30 -0.80
N SER A 33 12.02 -7.99 -0.71
CA SER A 33 11.60 -7.35 0.54
C SER A 33 10.11 -7.49 0.82
N THR A 34 9.28 -7.33 -0.21
CA THR A 34 7.82 -7.20 -0.06
C THR A 34 7.08 -7.83 -1.23
N LEU A 35 5.93 -8.45 -0.94
CA LEU A 35 4.89 -8.75 -1.93
C LEU A 35 3.71 -7.79 -1.75
N TRP A 36 3.47 -6.97 -2.77
CA TRP A 36 2.39 -5.97 -2.78
C TRP A 36 1.16 -6.48 -3.53
N PHE A 37 -0.01 -6.42 -2.91
CA PHE A 37 -1.28 -6.77 -3.52
C PHE A 37 -2.02 -5.52 -4.02
N ALA A 38 -2.26 -5.44 -5.31
CA ALA A 38 -3.12 -4.41 -5.88
C ALA A 38 -4.58 -4.87 -5.87
N GLU A 39 -5.38 -4.26 -5.01
CA GLU A 39 -6.82 -4.47 -4.99
C GLU A 39 -7.51 -3.61 -6.05
N ASN A 40 -8.32 -4.25 -6.89
CA ASN A 40 -9.16 -3.56 -7.84
C ASN A 40 -10.56 -4.17 -7.82
N PRO A 41 -11.62 -3.35 -7.75
CA PRO A 41 -12.99 -3.83 -7.92
C PRO A 41 -13.15 -4.69 -9.17
N PHE A 42 -14.02 -5.70 -9.08
CA PHE A 42 -14.38 -6.63 -10.16
C PHE A 42 -13.30 -7.65 -10.54
N THR A 43 -12.22 -7.75 -9.74
CA THR A 43 -11.20 -8.82 -9.84
C THR A 43 -11.22 -9.67 -8.57
N ARG A 44 -10.37 -10.70 -8.48
CA ARG A 44 -10.28 -11.50 -7.25
C ARG A 44 -9.86 -10.62 -6.07
N GLY A 45 -10.54 -10.79 -4.92
CA GLY A 45 -10.19 -10.11 -3.67
C GLY A 45 -8.79 -10.50 -3.19
N VAL A 46 -8.13 -9.58 -2.47
CA VAL A 46 -6.73 -9.77 -2.04
C VAL A 46 -6.60 -10.67 -0.81
N TRP A 47 -7.62 -10.71 0.06
CA TRP A 47 -7.54 -11.41 1.35
C TRP A 47 -7.20 -12.90 1.26
N PRO A 48 -7.84 -13.72 0.40
CA PRO A 48 -7.51 -15.14 0.32
C PRO A 48 -6.05 -15.38 -0.07
N ALA A 49 -5.55 -14.62 -1.05
CA ALA A 49 -4.16 -14.75 -1.51
C ALA A 49 -3.17 -14.21 -0.47
N MET A 50 -3.46 -13.07 0.16
CA MET A 50 -2.63 -12.49 1.22
C MET A 50 -2.49 -13.43 2.40
N ALA A 51 -3.60 -13.98 2.91
CA ALA A 51 -3.58 -14.92 4.04
C ALA A 51 -2.77 -16.18 3.71
N ALA A 52 -2.98 -16.76 2.53
CA ALA A 52 -2.22 -17.93 2.08
C ALA A 52 -0.72 -17.62 1.95
N CYS A 53 -0.36 -16.46 1.40
CA CYS A 53 1.04 -16.03 1.31
C CYS A 53 1.66 -15.81 2.70
N ALA A 54 0.90 -15.26 3.65
CA ALA A 54 1.38 -15.05 5.02
C ALA A 54 1.70 -16.38 5.71
N VAL A 55 0.87 -17.40 5.54
CA VAL A 55 1.13 -18.75 6.07
C VAL A 55 2.31 -19.43 5.37
N ALA A 56 2.47 -19.23 4.06
CA ALA A 56 3.51 -19.87 3.25
C ALA A 56 4.91 -19.23 3.35
N THR A 57 5.04 -18.07 4.00
CA THR A 57 6.29 -17.29 4.08
C THR A 57 6.61 -16.89 5.52
N ARG A 58 7.87 -16.58 5.82
CA ARG A 58 8.34 -16.29 7.21
C ARG A 58 8.95 -14.92 7.42
N ARG A 59 9.45 -14.27 6.37
CA ARG A 59 10.23 -13.02 6.41
C ARG A 59 9.70 -11.96 5.45
N LEU A 60 9.13 -12.37 4.31
CA LEU A 60 8.62 -11.48 3.27
C LEU A 60 7.54 -10.55 3.84
N ARG A 61 7.69 -9.23 3.70
CA ARG A 61 6.62 -8.28 4.02
C ARG A 61 5.47 -8.50 3.06
N ILE A 62 4.23 -8.38 3.54
CA ILE A 62 3.05 -8.51 2.69
C ILE A 62 2.21 -7.26 2.87
N GLY A 63 2.02 -6.52 1.79
CA GLY A 63 1.32 -5.25 1.83
C GLY A 63 0.20 -5.15 0.83
N VAL A 64 -0.77 -4.28 1.12
CA VAL A 64 -1.75 -3.84 0.12
C VAL A 64 -1.28 -2.54 -0.48
N GLY A 65 -1.29 -2.45 -1.81
CA GLY A 65 -0.95 -1.24 -2.54
C GLY A 65 -1.95 -1.00 -3.67
N VAL A 66 -3.19 -0.56 -3.37
CA VAL A 66 -3.68 0.01 -2.10
C VAL A 66 -5.15 -0.35 -1.81
N PHE A 67 -5.61 -0.18 -0.57
CA PHE A 67 -7.03 0.00 -0.26
C PHE A 67 -7.48 1.42 -0.61
N ASN A 68 -8.79 1.58 -0.86
CA ASN A 68 -9.39 2.88 -1.08
C ASN A 68 -10.61 3.08 -0.16
N PRO A 69 -10.81 4.31 0.36
CA PRO A 69 -11.83 4.55 1.38
C PRO A 69 -13.26 4.54 0.85
N TYR A 70 -13.43 4.60 -0.48
CA TYR A 70 -14.76 4.62 -1.07
C TYR A 70 -15.47 3.27 -0.99
N ASN A 71 -14.74 2.15 -1.12
CA ASN A 71 -15.33 0.82 -1.09
C ASN A 71 -15.00 0.01 0.18
N ARG A 72 -14.31 0.62 1.17
CA ARG A 72 -14.01 0.01 2.46
C ARG A 72 -13.89 1.10 3.52
N HIS A 73 -14.69 1.00 4.58
CA HIS A 73 -14.65 1.97 5.67
C HIS A 73 -13.28 1.95 6.39
N PRO A 74 -12.73 3.08 6.86
CA PRO A 74 -11.43 3.12 7.52
C PRO A 74 -11.28 2.21 8.74
N THR A 75 -12.36 2.02 9.51
CA THR A 75 -12.38 1.09 10.66
C THR A 75 -12.20 -0.36 10.21
N LEU A 76 -12.82 -0.75 9.10
CA LEU A 76 -12.68 -2.09 8.51
C LEU A 76 -11.25 -2.29 7.97
N MET A 77 -10.67 -1.28 7.33
CA MET A 77 -9.26 -1.35 6.91
C MET A 77 -8.33 -1.66 8.09
N ALA A 78 -8.49 -0.94 9.21
CA ALA A 78 -7.68 -1.13 10.39
C ALA A 78 -7.91 -2.51 11.03
N MET A 79 -9.18 -2.90 11.19
CA MET A 79 -9.57 -4.19 11.77
C MET A 79 -8.99 -5.36 10.99
N GLU A 80 -9.22 -5.40 9.67
CA GLU A 80 -8.75 -6.49 8.82
C GLU A 80 -7.21 -6.54 8.75
N MET A 81 -6.55 -5.37 8.66
CA MET A 81 -5.08 -5.33 8.62
C MET A 81 -4.44 -5.71 9.96
N ALA A 82 -5.02 -5.36 11.09
CA ALA A 82 -4.53 -5.76 12.41
C ALA A 82 -4.58 -7.29 12.59
N ALA A 83 -5.70 -7.91 12.21
CA ALA A 83 -5.83 -9.37 12.21
C ALA A 83 -4.84 -10.03 11.23
N PHE A 84 -4.62 -9.43 10.05
CA PHE A 84 -3.63 -9.93 9.11
C PHE A 84 -2.18 -9.77 9.61
N ASP A 85 -1.87 -8.73 10.38
CA ASP A 85 -0.56 -8.54 10.99
C ASP A 85 -0.27 -9.55 12.08
N GLU A 86 -1.29 -9.97 12.83
CA GLU A 86 -1.21 -11.11 13.74
C GLU A 86 -0.85 -12.40 12.97
N LEU A 87 -1.61 -12.73 11.93
CA LEU A 87 -1.38 -13.92 11.09
C LEU A 87 0.01 -13.92 10.45
N SER A 88 0.47 -12.75 9.97
CA SER A 88 1.76 -12.60 9.32
C SER A 88 2.91 -12.38 10.32
N ALA A 89 2.65 -12.38 11.62
CA ALA A 89 3.63 -12.17 12.69
C ALA A 89 4.38 -10.82 12.59
N GLY A 90 3.67 -9.74 12.27
CA GLY A 90 4.22 -8.37 12.19
C GLY A 90 4.77 -7.98 10.82
N ARG A 91 4.42 -8.70 9.75
CA ARG A 91 4.93 -8.48 8.39
C ARG A 91 3.98 -7.67 7.52
N ALA A 92 2.83 -7.24 8.03
CA ALA A 92 1.84 -6.51 7.25
C ALA A 92 2.30 -5.07 6.92
N VAL A 93 1.80 -4.55 5.80
CA VAL A 93 1.97 -3.15 5.42
C VAL A 93 0.69 -2.63 4.80
N LEU A 94 0.17 -1.51 5.30
CA LEU A 94 -1.09 -0.95 4.81
C LEU A 94 -0.81 0.18 3.81
N GLY A 95 -1.29 0.05 2.58
CA GLY A 95 -1.30 1.15 1.61
C GLY A 95 -2.72 1.68 1.44
N ILE A 96 -2.90 2.99 1.52
CA ILE A 96 -4.19 3.67 1.29
C ILE A 96 -4.03 4.68 0.15
N GLY A 97 -5.03 4.76 -0.73
CA GLY A 97 -5.10 5.79 -1.76
C GLY A 97 -6.52 6.09 -2.20
N ALA A 98 -6.68 7.05 -3.10
CA ALA A 98 -8.00 7.48 -3.58
C ALA A 98 -8.70 6.45 -4.49
N GLY A 99 -8.02 5.35 -4.85
CA GLY A 99 -8.55 4.34 -5.76
C GLY A 99 -8.69 4.82 -7.22
N ILE A 100 -9.33 4.00 -8.05
CA ILE A 100 -9.54 4.30 -9.47
C ILE A 100 -10.97 4.83 -9.63
N GLY A 101 -11.11 6.14 -9.81
CA GLY A 101 -12.43 6.80 -9.82
C GLY A 101 -13.41 6.21 -10.84
N THR A 102 -12.95 5.74 -12.00
CA THR A 102 -13.81 5.06 -12.98
C THR A 102 -14.36 3.73 -12.47
N LYS A 103 -13.60 2.97 -11.67
CA LYS A 103 -14.08 1.74 -11.02
C LYS A 103 -15.02 2.03 -9.87
N VAL A 104 -14.72 3.04 -9.05
CA VAL A 104 -15.58 3.47 -7.94
C VAL A 104 -16.96 3.89 -8.45
N ARG A 105 -17.01 4.70 -9.52
CA ARG A 105 -18.29 5.10 -10.14
C ARG A 105 -19.11 3.95 -10.71
N LYS A 106 -18.48 2.86 -11.17
CA LYS A 106 -19.21 1.66 -11.61
C LYS A 106 -19.96 0.97 -10.46
N MET A 107 -19.51 1.15 -9.22
CA MET A 107 -20.21 0.70 -8.01
C MET A 107 -21.29 1.68 -7.55
N GLN A 108 -21.58 2.74 -8.32
CA GLN A 108 -22.52 3.82 -7.97
C GLN A 108 -22.11 4.58 -6.69
N LEU A 109 -20.80 4.62 -6.39
CA LEU A 109 -20.26 5.35 -5.25
C LEU A 109 -19.72 6.71 -5.68
N ALA A 110 -19.94 7.71 -4.84
CA ALA A 110 -19.41 9.05 -5.02
C ALA A 110 -17.88 9.07 -4.88
N THR A 111 -17.20 9.79 -5.78
CA THR A 111 -15.74 9.98 -5.75
C THR A 111 -15.36 11.39 -5.30
N ASP A 112 -16.21 12.03 -4.51
CA ASP A 112 -16.01 13.41 -4.07
C ASP A 112 -14.89 13.49 -3.02
N ARG A 113 -14.27 14.68 -2.95
CA ARG A 113 -13.27 15.05 -1.92
C ARG A 113 -12.18 13.98 -1.67
N PRO A 114 -11.48 13.46 -2.69
CA PRO A 114 -10.53 12.35 -2.54
C PRO A 114 -9.40 12.61 -1.53
N ILE A 115 -8.91 13.85 -1.47
CA ILE A 115 -7.89 14.24 -0.49
C ILE A 115 -8.43 14.14 0.94
N ALA A 116 -9.68 14.54 1.16
CA ALA A 116 -10.29 14.47 2.47
C ALA A 116 -10.62 13.02 2.85
N ALA A 117 -11.19 12.24 1.92
CA ALA A 117 -11.46 10.82 2.12
C ALA A 117 -10.21 10.04 2.53
N VAL A 118 -9.08 10.27 1.84
CA VAL A 118 -7.81 9.62 2.18
C VAL A 118 -7.24 10.14 3.50
N ARG A 119 -7.33 11.45 3.80
CA ARG A 119 -6.89 12.00 5.09
C ARG A 119 -7.64 11.39 6.26
N ASP A 120 -8.97 11.37 6.18
CA ASP A 120 -9.83 10.81 7.23
C ASP A 120 -9.51 9.32 7.41
N ALA A 121 -9.36 8.57 6.31
CA ALA A 121 -9.03 7.16 6.35
C ALA A 121 -7.67 6.86 6.97
N MET A 122 -6.62 7.57 6.56
CA MET A 122 -5.29 7.46 7.14
C MET A 122 -5.29 7.78 8.64
N THR A 123 -6.03 8.83 9.05
CA THR A 123 -6.09 9.28 10.44
C THR A 123 -6.79 8.25 11.32
N ILE A 124 -8.00 7.81 10.93
CA ILE A 124 -8.77 6.83 11.68
C ILE A 124 -8.00 5.50 11.75
N ALA A 125 -7.52 5.00 10.61
CA ALA A 125 -6.83 3.71 10.57
C ALA A 125 -5.54 3.73 11.40
N ARG A 126 -4.75 4.81 11.35
CA ARG A 126 -3.54 4.93 12.16
C ARG A 126 -3.81 4.89 13.66
N ARG A 127 -4.81 5.64 14.12
CA ARG A 127 -5.15 5.70 15.56
C ARG A 127 -5.63 4.33 16.06
N LEU A 128 -6.49 3.67 15.29
CA LEU A 128 -6.93 2.30 15.60
C LEU A 128 -5.77 1.30 15.62
N LEU A 129 -4.87 1.36 14.64
CA LEU A 129 -3.67 0.51 14.57
C LEU A 129 -2.60 0.84 15.64
N ARG A 130 -2.78 1.92 16.41
CA ARG A 130 -2.01 2.24 17.61
C ARG A 130 -2.68 1.75 18.90
N GLY A 131 -3.87 1.16 18.80
CA GLY A 131 -4.65 0.68 19.95
C GLY A 131 -5.36 1.80 20.71
N GLU A 132 -5.56 2.96 20.07
CA GLU A 132 -6.25 4.10 20.66
C GLU A 132 -7.78 3.92 20.64
N ASP A 133 -8.48 4.56 21.59
CA ASP A 133 -9.90 4.88 21.50
C ASP A 133 -10.09 6.13 20.60
N VAL A 134 -10.92 6.02 19.57
CA VAL A 134 -10.99 7.00 18.48
C VAL A 134 -12.38 7.63 18.38
N SER A 135 -12.46 8.89 18.77
CA SER A 135 -13.44 9.85 18.23
C SER A 135 -12.74 10.79 17.27
N TYR A 136 -13.30 10.96 16.07
CA TYR A 136 -12.75 11.78 14.99
C TYR A 136 -13.88 12.31 14.10
N THR A 137 -13.90 13.62 13.88
CA THR A 137 -14.86 14.29 12.98
C THR A 137 -14.14 14.72 11.71
N GLY A 138 -14.27 13.92 10.66
CA GLY A 138 -13.68 14.20 9.35
C GLY A 138 -14.62 14.91 8.39
N LYS A 139 -14.14 15.16 7.17
CA LYS A 139 -14.96 15.79 6.10
C LYS A 139 -15.74 14.78 5.26
N VAL A 140 -15.37 13.51 5.34
CA VAL A 140 -15.94 12.37 4.63
C VAL A 140 -16.23 11.23 5.59
N PHE A 141 -15.31 10.90 6.50
CA PHE A 141 -15.50 9.85 7.51
C PHE A 141 -15.37 10.41 8.92
N SER A 142 -16.33 10.06 9.75
CA SER A 142 -16.33 10.36 11.18
C SER A 142 -16.59 9.09 11.97
N VAL A 143 -16.00 8.99 13.15
CA VAL A 143 -16.20 7.89 14.10
C VAL A 143 -16.28 8.44 15.51
N ASP A 144 -16.97 7.74 16.40
CA ASP A 144 -17.12 8.14 17.79
C ASP A 144 -16.95 6.92 18.70
N GLY A 145 -16.01 7.00 19.65
CA GLY A 145 -15.79 5.95 20.66
C GLY A 145 -15.37 4.58 20.10
N VAL A 146 -14.74 4.50 18.93
CA VAL A 146 -14.37 3.21 18.33
C VAL A 146 -12.96 2.77 18.70
N ARG A 147 -12.77 1.47 18.95
CA ARG A 147 -11.47 0.83 19.23
C ARG A 147 -11.43 -0.58 18.63
N LEU A 148 -10.24 -1.11 18.38
CA LEU A 148 -10.05 -2.53 18.09
C LEU A 148 -10.12 -3.33 19.41
N GLU A 149 -11.09 -4.23 19.51
CA GLU A 149 -11.42 -4.98 20.74
C GLU A 149 -10.59 -6.26 20.93
N PHE A 150 -9.39 -6.30 20.36
CA PHE A 150 -8.46 -7.43 20.45
C PHE A 150 -7.01 -6.93 20.58
N PRO A 151 -6.10 -7.72 21.18
CA PRO A 151 -4.72 -7.31 21.34
C PRO A 151 -4.02 -7.15 19.98
N LEU A 152 -3.31 -6.04 19.80
CA LEU A 152 -2.56 -5.80 18.57
C LEU A 152 -1.20 -6.50 18.63
N ARG A 153 -0.79 -7.09 17.50
CA ARG A 153 0.55 -7.65 17.34
C ARG A 153 1.66 -6.61 17.57
N ARG A 154 1.43 -5.38 17.10
CA ARG A 154 2.28 -4.20 17.27
C ARG A 154 1.47 -2.94 17.03
N THR A 155 2.00 -1.79 17.43
CA THR A 155 1.35 -0.46 17.30
C THR A 155 2.02 0.45 16.27
N ASP A 156 3.01 -0.06 15.55
CA ASP A 156 3.87 0.67 14.60
C ASP A 156 3.78 0.12 13.18
N MET A 157 2.65 -0.49 12.80
CA MET A 157 2.41 -0.95 11.44
C MET A 157 2.62 0.20 10.43
N PRO A 158 3.49 0.03 9.41
CA PRO A 158 3.69 1.07 8.42
C PRO A 158 2.43 1.30 7.58
N ILE A 159 2.03 2.56 7.45
CA ILE A 159 0.93 2.98 6.59
C ILE A 159 1.44 3.93 5.52
N LEU A 160 1.43 3.46 4.27
CA LEU A 160 1.88 4.19 3.10
C LEU A 160 0.68 4.82 2.38
N MET A 161 0.94 5.95 1.71
CA MET A 161 -0.07 6.62 0.91
C MET A 161 0.29 6.57 -0.58
N ALA A 162 -0.65 6.11 -1.41
CA ALA A 162 -0.56 6.35 -2.84
C ALA A 162 -0.96 7.80 -3.16
N ALA A 163 -0.04 8.56 -3.74
CA ALA A 163 -0.26 9.97 -4.05
C ALA A 163 0.32 10.32 -5.42
N MET A 164 -0.37 11.20 -6.14
CA MET A 164 0.04 11.65 -7.48
C MET A 164 0.03 13.17 -7.64
N GLY A 165 -1.12 13.80 -7.38
CA GLY A 165 -1.24 15.26 -7.44
C GLY A 165 -0.48 15.95 -6.31
N GLU A 166 -0.09 17.20 -6.52
CA GLU A 166 0.70 17.96 -5.55
C GLU A 166 0.04 18.07 -4.17
N GLN A 167 -1.29 18.27 -4.13
CA GLN A 167 -2.04 18.27 -2.88
C GLN A 167 -1.96 16.92 -2.14
N ALA A 168 -2.00 15.80 -2.88
CA ALA A 168 -1.86 14.46 -2.32
C ALA A 168 -0.44 14.20 -1.82
N LEU A 169 0.58 14.69 -2.52
CA LEU A 169 1.99 14.56 -2.12
C LEU A 169 2.30 15.37 -0.86
N ARG A 170 1.71 16.57 -0.73
CA ARG A 170 1.78 17.36 0.51
C ARG A 170 1.05 16.65 1.66
N LEU A 171 -0.15 16.11 1.41
CA LEU A 171 -0.85 15.29 2.41
C LEU A 171 -0.03 14.07 2.82
N CYS A 172 0.62 13.37 1.89
CA CYS A 172 1.45 12.21 2.17
C CYS A 172 2.57 12.55 3.17
N ALA A 173 3.19 13.73 3.03
CA ALA A 173 4.20 14.20 3.96
C ALA A 173 3.66 14.43 5.38
N GLU A 174 2.35 14.67 5.52
CA GLU A 174 1.71 14.91 6.80
C GLU A 174 1.30 13.60 7.50
N VAL A 175 0.73 12.61 6.78
CA VAL A 175 -0.01 11.51 7.44
C VAL A 175 0.56 10.11 7.21
N ALA A 176 1.54 9.94 6.31
CA ALA A 176 2.02 8.63 5.89
C ALA A 176 3.47 8.35 6.31
N ASP A 177 3.80 7.07 6.46
CA ASP A 177 5.18 6.61 6.72
C ASP A 177 5.98 6.46 5.42
N GLY A 178 5.29 6.38 4.29
CA GLY A 178 5.89 6.27 2.97
C GLY A 178 4.95 6.66 1.83
N LEU A 179 5.54 6.85 0.66
CA LEU A 179 4.88 7.23 -0.58
C LEU A 179 4.85 6.05 -1.56
N MET A 180 3.68 5.75 -2.11
CA MET A 180 3.54 4.80 -3.22
C MET A 180 3.25 5.55 -4.52
N ILE A 181 4.05 5.29 -5.54
CA ILE A 181 3.94 5.89 -6.86
C ILE A 181 3.50 4.83 -7.86
N SER A 182 2.48 5.16 -8.64
CA SER A 182 1.90 4.27 -9.63
C SER A 182 2.90 3.85 -10.70
N ASN A 183 2.60 2.74 -11.37
CA ASN A 183 3.32 2.34 -12.57
C ASN A 183 3.16 3.38 -13.69
N MET A 184 4.03 3.29 -14.69
CA MET A 184 4.06 4.19 -15.85
C MET A 184 4.43 5.65 -15.53
N CYS A 185 4.89 5.95 -14.32
CA CYS A 185 5.50 7.23 -14.00
C CYS A 185 6.96 7.26 -14.48
N PRO A 186 7.39 8.26 -15.27
CA PRO A 186 8.79 8.38 -15.67
C PRO A 186 9.67 8.72 -14.45
N PRO A 187 10.98 8.39 -14.47
CA PRO A 187 11.88 8.70 -13.36
C PRO A 187 11.89 10.17 -12.94
N ALA A 188 11.69 11.09 -13.89
CA ALA A 188 11.59 12.53 -13.63
C ALA A 188 10.38 12.87 -12.74
N TYR A 189 9.25 12.20 -12.96
CA TYR A 189 8.07 12.36 -12.11
C TYR A 189 8.35 11.86 -10.69
N THR A 190 8.94 10.68 -10.54
CA THR A 190 9.30 10.11 -9.22
C THR A 190 10.19 11.06 -8.44
N ARG A 191 11.22 11.64 -9.09
CA ARG A 191 12.08 12.66 -8.46
C ARG A 191 11.29 13.88 -8.01
N ARG A 192 10.42 14.43 -8.86
CA ARG A 192 9.56 15.59 -8.52
C ARG A 192 8.63 15.27 -7.35
N ALA A 193 7.98 14.11 -7.37
CA ALA A 193 7.04 13.69 -6.33
C ALA A 193 7.72 13.57 -4.96
N VAL A 194 8.88 12.91 -4.91
CA VAL A 194 9.70 12.80 -3.70
C VAL A 194 10.18 14.17 -3.21
N GLY A 195 10.56 15.08 -4.14
CA GLY A 195 10.93 16.46 -3.81
C GLY A 195 9.80 17.21 -3.09
N ILE A 196 8.61 17.26 -3.70
CA ILE A 196 7.43 17.91 -3.13
C ILE A 196 7.10 17.36 -1.73
N MET A 197 7.12 16.04 -1.58
CA MET A 197 6.85 15.38 -0.30
C MET A 197 7.89 15.77 0.77
N ARG A 198 9.18 15.74 0.44
CA ARG A 198 10.26 16.10 1.37
C ARG A 198 10.21 17.56 1.78
N GLU A 199 9.99 18.46 0.83
CA GLU A 199 9.82 19.88 1.12
C GLU A 199 8.60 20.15 2.01
N ALA A 200 7.48 19.47 1.77
CA ALA A 200 6.29 19.59 2.60
C ALA A 200 6.56 19.11 4.04
N ALA A 201 7.27 17.99 4.20
CA ALA A 201 7.68 17.50 5.52
C ALA A 201 8.60 18.49 6.25
N ALA A 202 9.59 19.04 5.54
CA ALA A 202 10.51 20.03 6.07
C ALA A 202 9.79 21.31 6.53
N ARG A 203 8.87 21.85 5.71
CA ARG A 203 8.04 23.02 6.09
C ARG A 203 7.16 22.75 7.31
N ALA A 204 6.74 21.51 7.52
CA ALA A 204 5.95 21.09 8.66
C ALA A 204 6.77 20.67 9.89
N GLY A 205 8.10 20.83 9.85
CA GLY A 205 9.00 20.50 10.96
C GLY A 205 8.99 19.02 11.35
N ARG A 206 8.71 18.11 10.41
CA ARG A 206 8.59 16.66 10.67
C ARG A 206 9.53 15.83 9.80
N PRO A 207 9.89 14.61 10.24
CA PRO A 207 10.62 13.68 9.40
C PRO A 207 9.84 13.39 8.11
N ALA A 208 10.55 13.37 6.98
CA ALA A 208 9.94 12.97 5.72
C ALA A 208 9.58 11.47 5.76
N PRO A 209 8.50 11.06 5.05
CA PRO A 209 8.21 9.64 4.83
C PRO A 209 9.45 8.91 4.32
N ARG A 210 9.80 7.78 4.95
CA ARG A 210 11.09 7.10 4.78
C ARG A 210 11.07 6.12 3.63
N GLU A 211 9.93 5.52 3.36
CA GLU A 211 9.76 4.51 2.32
C GLU A 211 9.16 5.13 1.05
N VAL A 212 9.78 4.89 -0.11
CA VAL A 212 9.23 5.25 -1.41
C VAL A 212 9.10 3.98 -2.25
N VAL A 213 7.88 3.60 -2.59
CA VAL A 213 7.57 2.44 -3.42
C VAL A 213 7.22 2.93 -4.82
N GLN A 214 8.06 2.63 -5.80
CA GLN A 214 7.78 2.90 -7.21
C GLN A 214 7.38 1.60 -7.89
N TYR A 215 6.15 1.51 -8.39
CA TYR A 215 5.80 0.39 -9.27
C TYR A 215 6.43 0.57 -10.64
N VAL A 216 7.18 -0.44 -11.09
CA VAL A 216 7.85 -0.44 -12.40
C VAL A 216 7.41 -1.68 -13.16
N PRO A 217 6.85 -1.55 -14.38
CA PRO A 217 6.69 -2.70 -15.26
C PRO A 217 8.06 -3.30 -15.56
N CYS A 218 8.20 -4.60 -15.32
CA CYS A 218 9.46 -5.31 -15.53
C CYS A 218 9.17 -6.60 -16.28
N ALA A 219 10.00 -6.90 -17.27
CA ALA A 219 10.06 -8.20 -17.92
C ALA A 219 11.52 -8.64 -17.89
N VAL A 220 11.76 -9.80 -17.29
CA VAL A 220 13.08 -10.45 -17.29
C VAL A 220 12.95 -11.69 -18.16
N ARG A 221 13.85 -11.84 -19.11
CA ARG A 221 13.94 -12.99 -20.01
C ARG A 221 15.40 -13.30 -20.27
N ASP A 222 15.71 -14.55 -20.59
CA ASP A 222 17.03 -14.91 -21.06
C ASP A 222 17.28 -14.25 -22.43
N ASP A 223 18.47 -13.69 -22.64
CA ASP A 223 18.84 -13.01 -23.88
C ASP A 223 18.67 -13.89 -25.13
N ALA A 224 18.85 -15.21 -24.96
CA ALA A 224 18.70 -16.21 -26.02
C ALA A 224 17.23 -16.39 -26.51
N SER A 225 16.26 -15.80 -25.81
CA SER A 225 14.83 -15.88 -26.15
C SER A 225 14.32 -14.71 -26.99
N ILE A 226 15.21 -13.78 -27.39
CA ILE A 226 14.88 -12.64 -28.26
C ILE A 226 15.10 -13.06 -29.72
N PRO A 227 14.06 -13.15 -30.57
CA PRO A 227 14.26 -13.40 -32.00
C PRO A 227 15.13 -12.31 -32.62
N GLY A 228 16.32 -12.68 -33.10
CA GLY A 228 17.27 -11.75 -33.72
C GLY A 228 18.36 -11.16 -32.82
N SER A 229 18.49 -11.58 -31.55
CA SER A 229 19.68 -11.25 -30.75
C SER A 229 20.85 -12.17 -31.13
N SER A 230 21.54 -11.87 -32.23
CA SER A 230 22.88 -12.43 -32.40
C SER A 230 23.76 -11.87 -31.28
N ARG A 231 24.18 -12.71 -30.33
CA ARG A 231 25.32 -12.40 -29.48
C ARG A 231 26.52 -12.15 -30.39
N ALA A 232 26.95 -10.90 -30.48
CA ALA A 232 28.29 -10.54 -30.93
C ALA A 232 29.19 -10.44 -29.70
#